data_AF-A0A0C9P0K0-F1
#
_entry.id   AF-A0A0C9P0K0-F1
#
_cell.length_a   1.000
_cell.length_b   1.000
_cell.length_c   1.000
_cell.angle_alpha   90.00
_cell.angle_beta   90.00
_cell.angle_gamma   90.00
#
_symmetry.space_group_name_H-M   'P 1'
#
loop_
_entity.id
_entity.type
_entity.pdbx_description
1 polymer ?
#
loop_
_entity_poly.entity_id
_entity_poly.type
_entity_poly.pdbx_seq_one_letter_code
_entity_poly.pdbx_strand_id
1 'polypeptide(L)'
;MLNLNDAHLAALITKPLTVAQARQQIGTAYQQEADRLANSPLWESNDEALTALLASYTNLLGNKLYQALQNLTSIPTPFLQTLWLQDTTADAHHSEIAVIQTTQDDNNTLLTIVDPLSDDAKLKAVNLPTLLQITAADSNAMTYDAETVKALSALAKALNQGGYRFTTVDETVLQPVNGLSFKTRFDNLKPLVAKKAVIKAGDFSIGTSLDQDAKVLGYQVLDEDGHDWQDLGSEEIKNDRFEWASTTVPQELVNHRLKLIIRVSAGSNSPALDELFVIASNNAILMRQGAKAGVYELPLPNQKIFTVMINPANNMVYLKYPDPETQIIELNHQYPFIGEWLKAVLPQKRAFN
;
A
#
# COMPACT_ATOMS: atom_id res chain seq x y z
N MET A 1 15.19 -29.69 -8.26
CA MET A 1 15.09 -30.64 -9.39
C MET A 1 13.65 -31.11 -9.52
N LEU A 2 13.13 -31.27 -10.75
CA LEU A 2 11.77 -31.75 -10.99
C LEU A 2 11.77 -33.26 -11.27
N ASN A 3 10.98 -34.04 -10.54
CA ASN A 3 10.76 -35.45 -10.86
C ASN A 3 9.71 -35.60 -11.96
N LEU A 4 10.15 -35.68 -13.22
CA LEU A 4 9.24 -35.74 -14.38
C LEU A 4 8.41 -37.04 -14.47
N ASN A 5 8.71 -38.06 -13.65
CA ASN A 5 7.88 -39.26 -13.52
C ASN A 5 6.68 -39.04 -12.58
N ASP A 6 6.65 -37.94 -11.83
CA ASP A 6 5.51 -37.56 -11.01
C ASP A 6 4.35 -37.16 -11.94
N ALA A 7 3.23 -37.89 -11.84
CA ALA A 7 2.06 -37.68 -12.71
C ALA A 7 1.39 -36.31 -12.49
N HIS A 8 1.45 -35.77 -11.26
CA HIS A 8 0.93 -34.44 -10.96
C HIS A 8 1.82 -33.38 -11.61
N LEU A 9 3.14 -33.48 -11.46
CA LEU A 9 4.09 -32.55 -12.08
C LEU A 9 4.05 -32.59 -13.61
N ALA A 10 3.96 -33.79 -14.19
CA ALA A 10 3.80 -33.97 -15.64
C ALA A 10 2.49 -33.32 -16.15
N ALA A 11 1.41 -33.37 -15.36
CA ALA A 11 0.15 -32.70 -15.71
C ALA A 11 0.29 -31.16 -15.67
N LEU A 12 1.03 -30.61 -14.70
CA LEU A 12 1.32 -29.17 -14.64
C LEU A 12 2.11 -28.70 -15.87
N ILE A 13 3.08 -29.49 -16.31
CA ILE A 13 3.92 -29.17 -17.47
C ILE A 13 3.12 -29.22 -18.78
N THR A 14 2.22 -30.18 -18.94
CA THR A 14 1.54 -30.42 -20.23
C THR A 14 0.28 -29.58 -20.44
N LYS A 15 -0.43 -29.20 -19.38
CA LYS A 15 -1.68 -28.43 -19.50
C LYS A 15 -1.41 -26.92 -19.61
N PRO A 16 -2.14 -26.19 -20.48
CA PRO A 16 -2.13 -24.73 -20.43
C PRO A 16 -2.81 -24.27 -19.12
N LEU A 17 -2.19 -23.30 -18.45
CA LEU A 17 -2.68 -22.71 -17.21
C LEU A 17 -2.85 -21.20 -17.39
N THR A 18 -3.86 -20.62 -16.74
CA THR A 18 -3.89 -19.17 -16.54
C THR A 18 -2.80 -18.74 -15.54
N VAL A 19 -2.50 -17.44 -15.45
CA VAL A 19 -1.54 -16.92 -14.45
C VAL A 19 -1.93 -17.35 -13.03
N ALA A 20 -3.20 -17.22 -12.65
CA ALA A 20 -3.70 -17.61 -11.34
C ALA A 20 -3.55 -19.11 -11.07
N GLN A 21 -3.89 -19.94 -12.06
CA GLN A 21 -3.74 -21.39 -11.95
C GLN A 21 -2.27 -21.80 -11.87
N ALA A 22 -1.40 -21.16 -12.65
CA ALA A 22 0.04 -21.42 -12.62
C ALA A 22 0.62 -21.12 -11.23
N ARG A 23 0.37 -19.92 -10.68
CA ARG A 23 0.82 -19.56 -9.32
C ARG A 23 0.30 -20.55 -8.29
N GLN A 24 -1.01 -20.80 -8.27
CA GLN A 24 -1.64 -21.64 -7.25
C GLN A 24 -1.12 -23.08 -7.31
N GLN A 25 -1.16 -23.71 -8.48
CA GLN A 25 -0.86 -25.14 -8.60
C GLN A 25 0.63 -25.41 -8.48
N ILE A 26 1.49 -24.58 -9.08
CA ILE A 26 2.94 -24.74 -9.00
C ILE A 26 3.44 -24.37 -7.59
N GLY A 27 2.89 -23.30 -6.99
CA GLY A 27 3.18 -22.94 -5.59
C GLY A 27 2.79 -24.05 -4.60
N THR A 28 1.60 -24.65 -4.79
CA THR A 28 1.17 -25.79 -3.95
C THR A 28 2.11 -26.99 -4.11
N ALA A 29 2.47 -27.34 -5.34
CA ALA A 29 3.37 -28.45 -5.62
C ALA A 29 4.80 -28.20 -5.09
N TYR A 30 5.27 -26.95 -5.14
CA TYR A 30 6.52 -26.54 -4.51
C TYR A 30 6.44 -26.71 -2.99
N GLN A 31 5.41 -26.16 -2.34
CA GLN A 31 5.28 -26.19 -0.88
C GLN A 31 5.21 -27.63 -0.35
N GLN A 32 4.46 -28.51 -1.03
CA GLN A 32 4.39 -29.93 -0.65
C GLN A 32 5.77 -30.60 -0.67
N GLU A 33 6.58 -30.31 -1.69
CA GLU A 33 7.92 -30.89 -1.81
C GLU A 33 8.91 -30.23 -0.84
N ALA A 34 8.81 -28.92 -0.64
CA ALA A 34 9.59 -28.18 0.35
C ALA A 34 9.32 -28.71 1.77
N ASP A 35 8.05 -28.90 2.14
CA ASP A 35 7.66 -29.47 3.43
C ASP A 35 8.15 -30.91 3.58
N ARG A 36 8.12 -31.71 2.51
CA ARG A 36 8.65 -33.08 2.51
C ARG A 36 10.16 -33.10 2.79
N LEU A 37 10.92 -32.16 2.23
CA LEU A 37 12.36 -32.03 2.49
C LEU A 37 12.65 -31.47 3.88
N ALA A 38 11.91 -30.45 4.32
CA ALA A 38 12.05 -29.85 5.64
C ALA A 38 11.74 -30.84 6.78
N ASN A 39 10.86 -31.81 6.56
CA ASN A 39 10.57 -32.87 7.53
C ASN A 39 11.53 -34.07 7.45
N SER A 40 12.64 -33.94 6.70
CA SER A 40 13.62 -35.00 6.55
C SER A 40 14.95 -34.61 7.21
N PRO A 41 15.45 -35.38 8.20
CA PRO A 41 16.74 -35.12 8.84
C PRO A 41 17.94 -35.07 7.88
N LEU A 42 17.79 -35.64 6.68
CA LEU A 42 18.83 -35.65 5.65
C LEU A 42 18.83 -34.39 4.77
N TRP A 43 17.68 -33.72 4.64
CA TRP A 43 17.48 -32.65 3.66
C TRP A 43 17.20 -31.29 4.29
N GLU A 44 16.72 -31.26 5.53
CA GLU A 44 16.35 -30.03 6.24
C GLU A 44 17.51 -29.02 6.37
N SER A 45 18.76 -29.49 6.38
CA SER A 45 19.98 -28.67 6.48
C SER A 45 20.77 -28.61 5.17
N ASN A 46 20.20 -29.07 4.06
CA ASN A 46 20.87 -29.09 2.75
C ASN A 46 20.41 -27.90 1.89
N ASP A 47 20.98 -26.73 2.17
CA ASP A 47 20.64 -25.47 1.50
C ASP A 47 20.81 -25.53 -0.03
N GLU A 48 21.82 -26.26 -0.53
CA GLU A 48 22.03 -26.43 -1.97
C GLU A 48 20.85 -27.18 -2.62
N ALA A 49 20.37 -28.25 -1.97
CA ALA A 49 19.23 -29.01 -2.46
C ALA A 49 17.94 -28.18 -2.42
N LEU A 50 17.71 -27.41 -1.36
CA LEU A 50 16.56 -26.53 -1.21
C LEU A 50 16.59 -25.37 -2.23
N THR A 51 17.76 -24.77 -2.45
CA THR A 51 17.98 -23.75 -3.50
C THR A 51 17.70 -24.32 -4.89
N ALA A 52 18.21 -25.52 -5.20
CA ALA A 52 17.96 -26.18 -6.47
C ALA A 52 16.50 -26.61 -6.65
N LEU A 53 15.78 -26.92 -5.57
CA LEU A 53 14.34 -27.16 -5.60
C LEU A 53 13.60 -25.86 -5.96
N LEU A 54 13.86 -24.77 -5.23
CA LEU A 54 13.24 -23.47 -5.47
C LEU A 54 13.46 -23.02 -6.91
N ALA A 55 14.70 -23.04 -7.40
CA ALA A 55 15.04 -22.67 -8.77
C ALA A 55 14.27 -23.48 -9.82
N SER A 56 14.08 -24.78 -9.59
CA SER A 56 13.35 -25.64 -10.53
C SER A 56 11.87 -25.27 -10.64
N TYR A 57 11.22 -24.97 -9.52
CA TYR A 57 9.81 -24.59 -9.50
C TYR A 57 9.62 -23.13 -9.97
N THR A 58 10.57 -22.24 -9.68
CA THR A 58 10.55 -20.86 -10.18
C THR A 58 10.69 -20.84 -11.71
N ASN A 59 11.59 -21.65 -12.28
CA ASN A 59 11.70 -21.78 -13.73
C ASN A 59 10.43 -22.37 -14.37
N LEU A 60 9.84 -23.41 -13.76
CA LEU A 60 8.56 -23.97 -14.22
C LEU A 60 7.45 -22.93 -14.21
N LEU A 61 7.35 -22.14 -13.14
CA LEU A 61 6.40 -21.04 -13.03
C LEU A 61 6.66 -19.98 -14.10
N GLY A 62 7.90 -19.54 -14.29
CA GLY A 62 8.28 -18.59 -15.34
C GLY A 62 7.85 -19.05 -16.74
N ASN A 63 8.13 -20.31 -17.08
CA ASN A 63 7.69 -20.91 -18.35
C ASN A 63 6.17 -20.92 -18.50
N LYS A 64 5.44 -21.21 -17.42
CA LYS A 64 3.97 -21.26 -17.42
C LYS A 64 3.34 -19.88 -17.48
N LEU A 65 3.93 -18.90 -16.82
CA LEU A 65 3.54 -17.49 -16.95
C LEU A 65 3.76 -17.01 -18.37
N TYR A 66 4.91 -17.29 -18.98
CA TYR A 66 5.16 -16.95 -20.38
C TYR A 66 4.12 -17.60 -21.31
N GLN A 67 3.86 -18.90 -21.16
CA GLN A 67 2.81 -19.58 -21.92
C GLN A 67 1.42 -18.94 -21.73
N ALA A 68 1.06 -18.58 -20.50
CA ALA A 68 -0.21 -17.94 -20.20
C ALA A 68 -0.33 -16.57 -20.89
N LEU A 69 0.72 -15.75 -20.81
CA LEU A 69 0.79 -14.42 -21.43
C LEU A 69 0.68 -14.50 -22.95
N GLN A 70 1.33 -15.47 -23.59
CA GLN A 70 1.25 -15.69 -25.04
C GLN A 70 -0.16 -16.04 -25.52
N ASN A 71 -1.02 -16.56 -24.64
CA ASN A 71 -2.40 -16.90 -24.95
C ASN A 71 -3.40 -15.75 -24.68
N LEU A 72 -2.94 -14.61 -24.17
CA LEU A 72 -3.82 -13.47 -23.87
C LEU A 72 -4.07 -12.62 -25.12
N THR A 73 -5.30 -12.64 -25.62
CA THR A 73 -5.72 -11.83 -26.77
C THR A 73 -5.74 -10.32 -26.49
N SER A 74 -5.72 -9.93 -25.22
CA SER A 74 -5.64 -8.51 -24.80
C SER A 74 -4.25 -7.91 -24.96
N ILE A 75 -3.20 -8.72 -25.12
CA ILE A 75 -1.83 -8.26 -25.34
C ILE A 75 -1.50 -8.43 -26.83
N PRO A 76 -1.10 -7.36 -27.54
CA PRO A 76 -0.73 -7.45 -28.95
C PRO A 76 0.43 -8.43 -29.18
N THR A 77 0.30 -9.29 -30.20
CA THR A 77 1.34 -10.27 -30.57
C THR A 77 2.71 -9.64 -30.82
N PRO A 78 2.86 -8.48 -31.50
CA PRO A 78 4.16 -7.86 -31.69
C PRO A 78 4.85 -7.50 -30.36
N PHE A 79 4.08 -7.06 -29.36
CA PHE A 79 4.62 -6.78 -28.03
C PHE A 79 5.06 -8.08 -27.34
N LEU A 80 4.23 -9.13 -27.37
CA LEU A 80 4.57 -10.45 -26.81
C LEU A 80 5.83 -11.08 -27.42
N GLN A 81 6.12 -10.82 -28.69
CA GLN A 81 7.33 -11.30 -29.37
C GLN A 81 8.61 -10.63 -28.87
N THR A 82 8.49 -9.46 -28.22
CA THR A 82 9.63 -8.77 -27.60
C THR A 82 9.83 -9.18 -26.15
N LEU A 83 8.91 -9.94 -25.56
CA LEU A 83 8.98 -10.31 -24.15
C LEU A 83 9.64 -11.66 -23.92
N TRP A 84 10.42 -11.75 -22.86
CA TRP A 84 10.86 -13.01 -22.28
C TRP A 84 10.96 -12.89 -20.76
N LEU A 85 10.97 -14.03 -20.07
CA LEU A 85 11.05 -14.10 -18.62
C LEU A 85 12.40 -14.70 -18.23
N GLN A 86 13.09 -14.04 -17.30
CA GLN A 86 14.34 -14.51 -16.73
C GLN A 86 14.11 -14.84 -15.26
N ASP A 87 14.35 -16.09 -14.87
CA ASP A 87 14.36 -16.48 -13.46
C ASP A 87 15.77 -16.41 -12.85
N THR A 88 15.83 -16.01 -11.58
CA THR A 88 17.03 -16.05 -10.75
C THR A 88 16.67 -16.59 -9.38
N THR A 89 17.54 -17.40 -8.78
CA THR A 89 17.38 -17.91 -7.41
C THR A 89 18.66 -17.66 -6.66
N ALA A 90 18.58 -16.88 -5.58
CA ALA A 90 19.76 -16.43 -4.82
C ALA A 90 20.12 -17.45 -3.74
N ASP A 91 19.12 -17.99 -3.06
CA ASP A 91 19.25 -18.95 -1.96
C ASP A 91 17.99 -19.83 -1.85
N ALA A 92 17.87 -20.59 -0.76
CA ALA A 92 16.76 -21.52 -0.52
C ALA A 92 15.40 -20.83 -0.27
N HIS A 93 15.37 -19.51 -0.09
CA HIS A 93 14.19 -18.74 0.28
C HIS A 93 13.83 -17.66 -0.75
N HIS A 94 14.79 -17.19 -1.52
CA HIS A 94 14.63 -16.04 -2.40
C HIS A 94 14.83 -16.39 -3.88
N SER A 95 13.78 -16.12 -4.66
CA SER A 95 13.84 -16.21 -6.12
C SER A 95 13.04 -15.09 -6.77
N GLU A 96 13.40 -14.76 -8.00
CA GLU A 96 12.78 -13.68 -8.75
C GLU A 96 12.52 -14.12 -10.19
N ILE A 97 11.48 -13.56 -10.81
CA ILE A 97 11.22 -13.66 -12.25
C ILE A 97 11.14 -12.25 -12.82
N ALA A 98 12.16 -11.84 -13.58
CA ALA A 98 12.17 -10.58 -14.31
C ALA A 98 11.41 -10.73 -15.64
N VAL A 99 10.52 -9.78 -15.94
CA VAL A 99 9.87 -9.65 -17.24
C VAL A 99 10.65 -8.63 -18.05
N ILE A 100 11.25 -9.08 -19.16
CA ILE A 100 12.18 -8.29 -19.95
C ILE A 100 11.59 -8.03 -21.32
N GLN A 101 11.69 -6.79 -21.79
CA GLN A 101 11.40 -6.38 -23.15
C GLN A 101 12.69 -6.17 -23.92
N THR A 102 12.87 -6.94 -24.98
CA THR A 102 13.98 -6.79 -25.92
C THR A 102 13.62 -5.80 -27.01
N THR A 103 14.48 -4.80 -27.20
CA THR A 103 14.45 -3.84 -28.30
C THR A 103 15.61 -4.11 -29.26
N GLN A 104 15.73 -3.34 -30.35
CA GLN A 104 16.87 -3.48 -31.25
C GLN A 104 18.21 -3.16 -30.58
N ASP A 105 18.19 -2.28 -29.59
CA ASP A 105 19.40 -1.72 -28.99
C ASP A 105 19.69 -2.24 -27.57
N ASP A 106 18.66 -2.71 -26.84
CA ASP A 106 18.80 -3.07 -25.42
C ASP A 106 17.73 -4.07 -24.92
N ASN A 107 18.02 -4.70 -23.78
CA ASN A 107 17.10 -5.49 -22.96
C ASN A 107 16.64 -4.70 -21.74
N ASN A 108 15.37 -4.30 -21.72
CA ASN A 108 14.80 -3.50 -20.65
C ASN A 108 13.98 -4.38 -19.70
N THR A 109 14.42 -4.51 -18.46
CA THR A 109 13.58 -5.10 -17.41
C THR A 109 12.39 -4.18 -17.15
N LEU A 110 11.18 -4.66 -17.39
CA LEU A 110 9.95 -3.90 -17.15
C LEU A 110 9.56 -3.96 -15.67
N LEU A 111 9.49 -5.18 -15.15
CA LEU A 111 9.12 -5.48 -13.77
C LEU A 111 9.76 -6.79 -13.31
N THR A 112 9.76 -7.01 -12.00
CA THR A 112 10.19 -8.25 -11.38
C THR A 112 9.08 -8.81 -10.49
N ILE A 113 8.82 -10.11 -10.58
CA ILE A 113 8.03 -10.85 -9.59
C ILE A 113 8.98 -11.36 -8.53
N VAL A 114 8.90 -10.81 -7.31
CA VAL A 114 9.75 -11.17 -6.19
C VAL A 114 9.08 -12.28 -5.39
N ASP A 115 9.86 -13.31 -5.04
CA ASP A 115 9.45 -14.51 -4.31
C ASP A 115 8.17 -15.14 -4.88
N PRO A 116 8.13 -15.48 -6.18
CA PRO A 116 6.90 -15.71 -6.95
C PRO A 116 6.08 -16.94 -6.52
N LEU A 117 6.70 -17.85 -5.75
CA LEU A 117 6.08 -19.05 -5.18
C LEU A 117 5.59 -18.85 -3.73
N SER A 118 5.94 -17.73 -3.10
CA SER A 118 5.54 -17.39 -1.73
C SER A 118 4.14 -16.75 -1.67
N ASP A 119 3.53 -16.82 -0.49
CA ASP A 119 2.33 -16.04 -0.17
C ASP A 119 2.63 -14.53 -0.18
N ASP A 120 3.86 -14.14 0.17
CA ASP A 120 4.35 -12.75 0.18
C ASP A 120 4.80 -12.24 -1.21
N ALA A 121 4.54 -13.02 -2.27
CA ALA A 121 4.95 -12.65 -3.62
C ALA A 121 4.41 -11.27 -4.04
N LYS A 122 5.28 -10.45 -4.64
CA LYS A 122 4.95 -9.08 -5.04
C LYS A 122 5.55 -8.72 -6.39
N LEU A 123 4.96 -7.72 -7.03
CA LEU A 123 5.51 -7.08 -8.22
C LEU A 123 6.36 -5.88 -7.80
N LYS A 124 7.51 -5.73 -8.44
CA LYS A 124 8.36 -4.56 -8.35
C LYS A 124 8.46 -3.91 -9.73
N ALA A 125 8.03 -2.66 -9.85
CA ALA A 125 8.20 -1.90 -11.09
C ALA A 125 9.67 -1.52 -11.31
N VAL A 126 10.15 -1.57 -12.55
CA VAL A 126 11.51 -1.12 -12.93
C VAL A 126 11.41 -0.04 -14.01
N ASN A 127 10.96 -0.40 -15.20
CA ASN A 127 10.74 0.51 -16.32
C ASN A 127 9.26 0.49 -16.72
N LEU A 128 8.38 0.79 -15.76
CA LEU A 128 6.94 0.94 -16.03
C LEU A 128 6.54 2.41 -15.97
N PRO A 129 5.45 2.80 -16.65
CA PRO A 129 4.85 4.12 -16.51
C PRO A 129 4.62 4.52 -15.04
N THR A 130 5.07 5.73 -14.70
CA THR A 130 4.90 6.33 -13.37
C THR A 130 3.89 7.47 -13.40
N LEU A 131 3.43 7.88 -12.21
CA LEU A 131 2.48 8.99 -12.06
C LEU A 131 3.02 10.31 -12.62
N LEU A 132 4.32 10.56 -12.45
CA LEU A 132 4.97 11.75 -12.99
C LEU A 132 4.92 11.78 -14.51
N GLN A 133 5.16 10.63 -15.16
CA GLN A 133 5.18 10.54 -16.63
C GLN A 133 3.79 10.71 -17.25
N ILE A 134 2.73 10.21 -16.60
CA ILE A 134 1.36 10.32 -17.16
C ILE A 134 0.72 11.68 -16.94
N THR A 135 1.34 12.52 -16.10
CA THR A 135 0.87 13.87 -15.75
C THR A 135 1.84 14.96 -16.20
N ALA A 136 2.90 14.61 -16.94
CA ALA A 136 3.87 15.56 -17.47
C ALA A 136 3.34 16.18 -18.78
N ALA A 137 3.59 17.48 -18.95
CA ALA A 137 3.27 18.21 -20.18
C ALA A 137 4.53 18.47 -21.06
N ASP A 138 5.69 17.99 -20.64
CA ASP A 138 7.01 18.33 -21.18
C ASP A 138 7.87 17.08 -21.46
N SER A 139 9.20 17.24 -21.58
CA SER A 139 10.16 16.17 -21.89
C SER A 139 10.21 15.02 -20.86
N ASN A 140 9.50 15.12 -19.73
CA ASN A 140 9.31 14.02 -18.79
C ASN A 140 8.09 13.15 -19.13
N ALA A 141 7.40 13.41 -20.24
CA ALA A 141 6.30 12.63 -20.72
C ALA A 141 6.69 11.18 -21.00
N MET A 142 5.69 10.30 -20.96
CA MET A 142 5.85 8.88 -21.21
C MET A 142 6.54 8.59 -22.54
N THR A 143 7.55 7.72 -22.51
CA THR A 143 8.31 7.29 -23.70
C THR A 143 7.63 6.16 -24.47
N TYR A 144 6.65 5.48 -23.86
CA TYR A 144 5.86 4.43 -24.48
C TYR A 144 4.74 5.00 -25.35
N ASP A 145 4.54 4.40 -26.52
CA ASP A 145 3.35 4.67 -27.34
C ASP A 145 2.08 4.07 -26.73
N ALA A 146 0.92 4.50 -27.24
CA ALA A 146 -0.38 4.10 -26.69
C ALA A 146 -0.63 2.58 -26.74
N GLU A 147 -0.14 1.89 -27.78
CA GLU A 147 -0.30 0.44 -27.91
C GLU A 147 0.57 -0.32 -26.92
N THR A 148 1.80 0.14 -26.69
CA THR A 148 2.70 -0.39 -25.68
C THR A 148 2.12 -0.19 -24.28
N VAL A 149 1.55 0.98 -24.00
CA VAL A 149 0.86 1.24 -22.73
C VAL A 149 -0.31 0.29 -22.51
N LYS A 150 -1.13 0.07 -23.55
CA LYS A 150 -2.24 -0.87 -23.50
C LYS A 150 -1.76 -2.31 -23.25
N ALA A 151 -0.66 -2.70 -23.89
CA ALA A 151 -0.04 -4.00 -23.69
C ALA A 151 0.50 -4.18 -22.26
N LEU A 152 1.20 -3.18 -21.73
CA LEU A 152 1.70 -3.15 -20.35
C LEU A 152 0.54 -3.17 -19.34
N SER A 153 -0.54 -2.43 -19.61
CA SER A 153 -1.77 -2.44 -18.81
C SER A 153 -2.38 -3.86 -18.76
N ALA A 154 -2.52 -4.52 -19.90
CA ALA A 154 -3.03 -5.89 -19.98
C ALA A 154 -2.11 -6.92 -19.29
N LEU A 155 -0.79 -6.79 -19.44
CA LEU A 155 0.20 -7.61 -18.72
C LEU A 155 0.06 -7.46 -17.21
N ALA A 156 0.03 -6.23 -16.70
CA ALA A 156 -0.13 -5.95 -15.27
C ALA A 156 -1.45 -6.49 -14.73
N LYS A 157 -2.57 -6.38 -15.47
CA LYS A 157 -3.86 -6.99 -15.08
C LYS A 157 -3.78 -8.51 -14.98
N ALA A 158 -3.16 -9.15 -15.96
CA ALA A 158 -3.01 -10.61 -15.94
C ALA A 158 -2.22 -11.09 -14.71
N LEU A 159 -1.13 -10.39 -14.37
CA LEU A 159 -0.34 -10.67 -13.17
C LEU A 159 -1.12 -10.40 -11.86
N ASN A 160 -1.88 -9.30 -11.80
CA ASN A 160 -2.76 -8.99 -10.67
C ASN A 160 -3.87 -10.02 -10.47
N GLN A 161 -4.45 -10.55 -11.54
CA GLN A 161 -5.42 -11.66 -11.48
C GLN A 161 -4.77 -12.95 -10.95
N GLY A 162 -3.47 -13.12 -11.18
CA GLY A 162 -2.64 -14.14 -10.52
C GLY A 162 -2.33 -13.85 -9.05
N GLY A 163 -2.81 -12.73 -8.51
CA GLY A 163 -2.56 -12.28 -7.15
C GLY A 163 -1.21 -11.60 -6.94
N TYR A 164 -0.42 -11.36 -7.99
CA TYR A 164 0.82 -10.59 -7.88
C TYR A 164 0.50 -9.10 -7.92
N ARG A 165 0.86 -8.36 -6.87
CA ARG A 165 0.50 -6.94 -6.73
C ARG A 165 1.73 -6.08 -6.53
N PHE A 166 1.69 -4.87 -7.06
CA PHE A 166 2.68 -3.84 -6.71
C PHE A 166 2.47 -3.41 -5.26
N THR A 167 3.55 -3.03 -4.59
CA THR A 167 3.54 -2.76 -3.14
C THR A 167 3.04 -1.35 -2.82
N THR A 168 3.34 -0.37 -3.68
CA THR A 168 3.02 1.04 -3.41
C THR A 168 2.53 1.78 -4.65
N VAL A 169 1.72 2.84 -4.41
CA VAL A 169 1.19 3.72 -5.47
C VAL A 169 2.31 4.39 -6.29
N ASP A 170 3.47 4.59 -5.67
CA ASP A 170 4.62 5.29 -6.25
C ASP A 170 5.34 4.46 -7.32
N GLU A 171 5.19 3.13 -7.31
CA GLU A 171 5.92 2.24 -8.23
C GLU A 171 5.46 2.37 -9.68
N THR A 172 4.14 2.39 -9.92
CA THR A 172 3.60 2.46 -11.28
C THR A 172 2.12 2.86 -11.28
N VAL A 173 1.66 3.45 -12.37
CA VAL A 173 0.23 3.74 -12.59
C VAL A 173 -0.56 2.55 -13.15
N LEU A 174 0.09 1.41 -13.37
CA LEU A 174 -0.52 0.19 -13.90
C LEU A 174 -1.13 -0.72 -12.82
N GLN A 175 -1.10 -0.30 -11.57
CA GLN A 175 -1.78 -1.01 -10.49
C GLN A 175 -3.28 -0.65 -10.43
N PRO A 176 -4.13 -1.61 -10.03
CA PRO A 176 -5.55 -1.33 -9.81
C PRO A 176 -5.75 -0.26 -8.74
N VAL A 177 -6.77 0.59 -8.89
CA VAL A 177 -7.15 1.61 -7.91
C VAL A 177 -7.63 0.96 -6.60
N ASN A 178 -8.28 -0.20 -6.70
CA ASN A 178 -8.79 -0.90 -5.54
C ASN A 178 -7.67 -1.50 -4.70
N GLY A 179 -7.69 -1.19 -3.41
CA GLY A 179 -6.69 -1.67 -2.46
C GLY A 179 -5.45 -0.79 -2.40
N LEU A 180 -5.39 0.29 -3.18
CA LEU A 180 -4.34 1.29 -3.02
C LEU A 180 -4.51 2.04 -1.72
N SER A 181 -3.37 2.27 -1.09
CA SER A 181 -3.30 3.08 0.09
C SER A 181 -1.98 3.81 0.17
N PHE A 182 -1.99 4.97 0.82
CA PHE A 182 -0.79 5.76 1.03
C PHE A 182 -0.88 6.51 2.36
N LYS A 183 0.29 6.89 2.89
CA LYS A 183 0.36 7.66 4.14
C LYS A 183 -0.04 9.11 3.90
N THR A 184 -0.78 9.70 4.83
CA THR A 184 -1.11 11.12 4.87
C THR A 184 -0.83 11.72 6.25
N ARG A 185 -0.90 13.05 6.35
CA ARG A 185 -0.95 13.76 7.64
C ARG A 185 -2.36 14.27 7.89
N PHE A 186 -2.70 14.45 9.15
CA PHE A 186 -3.95 15.07 9.60
C PHE A 186 -3.61 16.41 10.24
N ASP A 187 -4.50 17.38 10.10
CA ASP A 187 -4.24 18.73 10.60
C ASP A 187 -4.10 18.73 12.12
N ASN A 188 -3.14 19.51 12.62
CA ASN A 188 -3.09 19.80 14.05
C ASN A 188 -4.22 20.76 14.39
N LEU A 189 -5.03 20.40 15.39
CA LEU A 189 -6.01 21.30 15.95
C LEU A 189 -5.36 22.19 17.01
N LYS A 190 -6.08 23.25 17.40
CA LYS A 190 -5.65 24.08 18.53
C LYS A 190 -5.54 23.20 19.79
N PRO A 191 -4.45 23.31 20.58
CA PRO A 191 -4.32 22.54 21.81
C PRO A 191 -5.49 22.79 22.76
N LEU A 192 -6.02 21.73 23.32
CA LEU A 192 -7.06 21.79 24.34
C LEU A 192 -6.41 22.12 25.68
N VAL A 193 -7.02 23.02 26.45
CA VAL A 193 -6.48 23.48 27.72
C VAL A 193 -7.53 23.39 28.80
N ALA A 194 -7.24 22.62 29.85
CA ALA A 194 -8.02 22.60 31.08
C ALA A 194 -7.16 23.15 32.23
N LYS A 195 -7.81 23.81 33.20
CA LYS A 195 -7.14 24.28 34.41
C LYS A 195 -7.94 23.90 35.65
N LYS A 196 -7.29 23.34 36.67
CA LYS A 196 -7.95 22.96 37.92
C LYS A 196 -7.01 23.18 39.11
N ALA A 197 -7.55 23.76 40.18
CA ALA A 197 -6.80 24.01 41.41
C ALA A 197 -6.68 22.74 42.25
N VAL A 198 -5.50 22.49 42.80
CA VAL A 198 -5.25 21.39 43.73
C VAL A 198 -5.63 21.85 45.13
N ILE A 199 -6.69 21.27 45.70
CA ILE A 199 -7.24 21.69 47.00
C ILE A 199 -6.63 20.88 48.16
N LYS A 200 -6.19 19.65 47.88
CA LYS A 200 -5.58 18.73 48.84
C LYS A 200 -4.55 17.84 48.13
N ALA A 201 -3.59 17.33 48.89
CA ALA A 201 -2.67 16.30 48.42
C ALA A 201 -3.39 14.95 48.21
N GLY A 202 -2.78 14.08 47.41
CA GLY A 202 -3.31 12.75 47.05
C GLY A 202 -4.11 12.77 45.75
N ASP A 203 -5.34 12.25 45.79
CA ASP A 203 -6.17 12.08 44.59
C ASP A 203 -6.53 13.41 43.91
N PHE A 204 -6.21 13.49 42.62
CA PHE A 204 -6.53 14.62 41.76
C PHE A 204 -6.79 14.14 40.33
N SER A 205 -7.70 14.83 39.64
CA SER A 205 -7.91 14.61 38.21
C SER A 205 -8.24 15.90 37.49
N ILE A 206 -7.79 16.02 36.25
CA ILE A 206 -8.10 17.14 35.36
C ILE A 206 -8.35 16.57 33.96
N GLY A 207 -9.37 17.08 33.28
CA GLY A 207 -9.74 16.58 31.97
C GLY A 207 -10.48 17.61 31.14
N THR A 208 -10.61 17.31 29.85
CA THR A 208 -11.35 18.11 28.88
C THR A 208 -12.04 17.20 27.88
N SER A 209 -13.09 17.70 27.26
CA SER A 209 -13.70 17.05 26.10
C SER A 209 -12.78 17.16 24.88
N LEU A 210 -12.69 16.08 24.12
CA LEU A 210 -12.10 16.00 22.80
C LEU A 210 -13.17 16.33 21.76
N ASP A 211 -12.79 16.94 20.65
CA ASP A 211 -13.68 17.05 19.49
C ASP A 211 -13.96 15.65 18.93
N GLN A 212 -15.11 15.48 18.27
CA GLN A 212 -15.49 14.21 17.67
C GLN A 212 -14.40 13.71 16.72
N ASP A 213 -13.98 12.46 16.91
CA ASP A 213 -12.91 11.77 16.17
C ASP A 213 -11.47 12.32 16.39
N ALA A 214 -11.28 13.35 17.23
CA ALA A 214 -9.95 13.93 17.45
C ALA A 214 -8.98 12.93 18.08
N LYS A 215 -7.74 12.92 17.59
CA LYS A 215 -6.68 12.03 18.08
C LYS A 215 -5.71 12.79 18.97
N VAL A 216 -5.47 12.29 20.17
CA VAL A 216 -4.46 12.85 21.08
C VAL A 216 -3.06 12.49 20.58
N LEU A 217 -2.24 13.52 20.36
CA LEU A 217 -0.84 13.39 19.94
C LEU A 217 0.13 13.39 21.12
N GLY A 218 -0.30 13.97 22.24
CA GLY A 218 0.48 14.10 23.47
C GLY A 218 -0.14 15.13 24.40
N TYR A 219 0.31 15.17 25.64
CA TYR A 219 -0.17 16.10 26.65
C TYR A 219 0.94 16.50 27.61
N GLN A 220 0.71 17.56 28.38
CA GLN A 220 1.57 18.03 29.48
C GLN A 220 0.70 18.52 30.63
N VAL A 221 1.22 18.44 31.87
CA VAL A 221 0.51 18.91 33.06
C VAL A 221 1.40 19.90 33.78
N LEU A 222 1.17 21.20 33.56
CA LEU A 222 2.04 22.25 34.05
C LEU A 222 1.47 22.92 35.31
N ASP A 223 2.32 23.30 36.25
CA ASP A 223 1.95 24.26 37.29
C ASP A 223 2.01 25.72 36.78
N GLU A 224 1.88 26.67 37.70
CA GLU A 224 1.93 28.11 37.38
C GLU A 224 3.34 28.60 37.03
N ASP A 225 4.37 27.90 37.51
CA ASP A 225 5.78 28.20 37.28
C ASP A 225 6.32 27.51 36.00
N GLY A 226 5.50 26.65 35.39
CA GLY A 226 5.81 25.93 34.15
C GLY A 226 6.54 24.60 34.36
N HIS A 227 6.61 24.07 35.58
CA HIS A 227 7.12 22.73 35.82
C HIS A 227 6.13 21.68 35.33
N ASP A 228 6.65 20.64 34.67
CA ASP A 228 5.85 19.54 34.15
C ASP A 228 5.71 18.43 35.20
N TRP A 229 4.46 18.11 35.50
CA TRP A 229 4.03 17.13 36.49
C TRP A 229 3.33 15.94 35.84
N GLN A 230 3.44 15.79 34.51
CA GLN A 230 2.84 14.70 33.75
C GLN A 230 3.09 13.31 34.39
N ASP A 231 4.31 13.07 34.85
CA ASP A 231 4.77 11.77 35.36
C ASP A 231 4.13 11.36 36.71
N LEU A 232 3.43 12.28 37.40
CA LEU A 232 2.74 11.97 38.66
C LEU A 232 1.44 11.19 38.46
N GLY A 233 0.96 11.06 37.25
CA GLY A 233 -0.34 10.46 36.96
C GLY A 233 -0.34 9.71 35.64
N SER A 234 -1.53 9.28 35.24
CA SER A 234 -1.76 8.54 34.00
C SER A 234 -2.96 9.12 33.27
N GLU A 235 -2.92 9.06 31.95
CA GLU A 235 -4.05 9.40 31.12
C GLU A 235 -5.07 8.27 31.01
N GLU A 236 -6.33 8.65 30.83
CA GLU A 236 -7.41 7.79 30.41
C GLU A 236 -8.26 8.54 29.36
N ILE A 237 -8.62 7.83 28.28
CA ILE A 237 -9.56 8.34 27.27
C ILE A 237 -10.82 7.48 27.31
N LYS A 238 -11.94 8.10 27.67
CA LYS A 238 -13.26 7.45 27.70
C LYS A 238 -14.26 8.28 26.90
N ASN A 239 -14.84 7.67 25.87
CA ASN A 239 -15.66 8.36 24.88
C ASN A 239 -14.86 9.55 24.29
N ASP A 240 -15.42 10.76 24.34
CA ASP A 240 -14.78 11.99 23.88
C ASP A 240 -14.21 12.81 25.03
N ARG A 241 -13.67 12.16 26.07
CA ARG A 241 -13.04 12.85 27.20
C ARG A 241 -11.66 12.29 27.45
N PHE A 242 -10.69 13.19 27.46
CA PHE A 242 -9.36 12.93 27.97
C PHE A 242 -9.31 13.36 29.43
N GLU A 243 -8.81 12.49 30.30
CA GLU A 243 -8.59 12.77 31.70
C GLU A 243 -7.19 12.32 32.10
N TRP A 244 -6.46 13.19 32.80
CA TRP A 244 -5.27 12.84 33.52
C TRP A 244 -5.61 12.77 35.01
N ALA A 245 -5.22 11.68 35.67
CA ALA A 245 -5.46 11.47 37.08
C ALA A 245 -4.19 11.01 37.79
N SER A 246 -4.01 11.48 39.03
CA SER A 246 -2.92 11.10 39.93
C SER A 246 -3.50 10.78 41.31
N THR A 247 -2.97 9.75 41.96
CA THR A 247 -3.30 9.38 43.34
C THR A 247 -2.27 9.90 44.36
N THR A 248 -1.19 10.53 43.88
CA THR A 248 0.01 10.84 44.64
C THR A 248 0.41 12.32 44.56
N VAL A 249 -0.52 13.23 44.26
CA VAL A 249 -0.19 14.66 44.16
C VAL A 249 0.44 15.16 45.47
N PRO A 250 1.66 15.72 45.44
CA PRO A 250 2.38 16.14 46.64
C PRO A 250 1.75 17.36 47.31
N GLN A 251 2.07 17.55 48.60
CA GLN A 251 1.59 18.68 49.39
C GLN A 251 2.05 20.04 48.84
N GLU A 252 3.21 20.08 48.16
CA GLU A 252 3.76 21.28 47.55
C GLU A 252 2.89 21.84 46.42
N LEU A 253 2.06 21.01 45.77
CA LEU A 253 1.13 21.47 44.76
C LEU A 253 -0.20 21.97 45.32
N VAL A 254 -0.45 21.85 46.63
CA VAL A 254 -1.69 22.35 47.24
C VAL A 254 -1.75 23.87 47.11
N ASN A 255 -2.89 24.38 46.65
CA ASN A 255 -3.14 25.77 46.25
C ASN A 255 -2.51 26.20 44.92
N HIS A 256 -1.77 25.34 44.23
CA HIS A 256 -1.36 25.60 42.84
C HIS A 256 -2.49 25.25 41.87
N ARG A 257 -2.48 25.90 40.69
CA ARG A 257 -3.41 25.59 39.59
C ARG A 257 -2.69 24.84 38.49
N LEU A 258 -2.99 23.55 38.38
CA LEU A 258 -2.48 22.73 37.29
C LEU A 258 -3.21 23.06 35.99
N LYS A 259 -2.44 23.13 34.90
CA LYS A 259 -2.86 23.37 33.53
C LYS A 259 -2.54 22.13 32.70
N LEU A 260 -3.57 21.40 32.31
CA LEU A 260 -3.48 20.32 31.33
C LEU A 260 -3.49 20.93 29.93
N ILE A 261 -2.46 20.64 29.13
CA ILE A 261 -2.37 21.03 27.72
C ILE A 261 -2.34 19.76 26.89
N ILE A 262 -3.31 19.58 25.98
CA ILE A 262 -3.41 18.40 25.13
C ILE A 262 -3.23 18.83 23.68
N ARG A 263 -2.26 18.23 22.99
CA ARG A 263 -2.10 18.38 21.54
C ARG A 263 -2.98 17.34 20.87
N VAL A 264 -3.86 17.78 19.98
CA VAL A 264 -4.77 16.89 19.26
C VAL A 264 -4.69 17.16 17.76
N SER A 265 -4.81 16.13 16.94
CA SER A 265 -5.00 16.25 15.49
C SER A 265 -6.46 16.01 15.12
N ALA A 266 -6.87 16.55 13.98
CA ALA A 266 -8.16 16.33 13.39
C ALA A 266 -8.38 14.83 13.14
N GLY A 267 -9.60 14.35 13.46
CA GLY A 267 -10.03 12.99 13.19
C GLY A 267 -10.43 12.74 11.74
N SER A 268 -10.69 13.80 10.97
CA SER A 268 -11.21 13.66 9.62
C SER A 268 -10.66 14.66 8.62
N ASN A 269 -9.94 15.68 9.07
CA ASN A 269 -9.35 16.68 8.17
C ASN A 269 -7.89 16.34 7.83
N SER A 270 -7.60 16.28 6.53
CA SER A 270 -6.27 16.00 6.01
C SER A 270 -6.00 16.92 4.83
N PRO A 271 -4.79 17.51 4.71
CA PRO A 271 -4.42 18.29 3.53
C PRO A 271 -4.60 17.52 2.21
N ALA A 272 -4.46 16.19 2.24
CA ALA A 272 -4.70 15.37 1.07
C ALA A 272 -6.17 15.38 0.63
N LEU A 273 -7.13 15.50 1.55
CA LEU A 273 -8.55 15.64 1.24
C LEU A 273 -8.91 17.06 0.83
N ASP A 274 -8.27 18.07 1.41
CA ASP A 274 -8.45 19.47 1.02
C ASP A 274 -8.01 19.69 -0.44
N GLU A 275 -6.83 19.17 -0.80
CA GLU A 275 -6.35 19.19 -2.19
C GLU A 275 -7.29 18.43 -3.14
N LEU A 276 -7.80 17.26 -2.72
CA LEU A 276 -8.80 16.52 -3.50
C LEU A 276 -10.05 17.36 -3.72
N PHE A 277 -10.56 18.02 -2.68
CA PHE A 277 -11.76 18.84 -2.76
C PHE A 277 -11.58 20.00 -3.76
N VAL A 278 -10.45 20.72 -3.67
CA VAL A 278 -10.16 21.85 -4.57
C VAL A 278 -10.01 21.37 -6.02
N ILE A 279 -9.18 20.36 -6.25
CA ILE A 279 -8.88 19.84 -7.60
C ILE A 279 -10.14 19.21 -8.24
N ALA A 280 -10.90 18.43 -7.48
CA ALA A 280 -12.16 17.83 -7.96
C ALA A 280 -13.20 18.92 -8.29
N SER A 281 -13.36 19.93 -7.43
CA SER A 281 -14.31 21.04 -7.65
C SER A 281 -13.99 21.85 -8.91
N ASN A 282 -12.70 22.10 -9.17
CA ASN A 282 -12.26 22.77 -10.41
C ASN A 282 -12.59 21.94 -11.67
N ASN A 283 -12.82 20.64 -11.51
CA ASN A 283 -13.25 19.72 -12.56
C ASN A 283 -14.75 19.40 -12.51
N ALA A 284 -15.55 20.22 -11.80
CA ALA A 284 -16.99 20.06 -11.60
C ALA A 284 -17.40 18.71 -10.96
N ILE A 285 -16.48 18.08 -10.20
CA ILE A 285 -16.76 16.88 -9.42
C ILE A 285 -17.04 17.28 -7.98
N LEU A 286 -18.28 17.08 -7.54
CA LEU A 286 -18.68 17.37 -6.17
C LEU A 286 -18.31 16.22 -5.24
N MET A 287 -17.33 16.46 -4.36
CA MET A 287 -17.04 15.54 -3.26
C MET A 287 -18.10 15.67 -2.16
N ARG A 288 -18.59 14.54 -1.65
CA ARG A 288 -19.52 14.49 -0.53
C ARG A 288 -19.07 13.49 0.52
N GLN A 289 -19.48 13.71 1.77
CA GLN A 289 -19.32 12.71 2.82
C GLN A 289 -20.27 11.53 2.58
N GLY A 290 -19.73 10.31 2.68
CA GLY A 290 -20.50 9.07 2.58
C GLY A 290 -21.24 8.74 3.88
N ALA A 291 -21.75 7.50 3.97
CA ALA A 291 -22.55 7.05 5.11
C ALA A 291 -21.81 6.97 6.46
N LYS A 292 -20.47 7.03 6.45
CA LYS A 292 -19.62 6.96 7.64
C LYS A 292 -18.64 8.14 7.66
N ALA A 293 -18.31 8.62 8.85
CA ALA A 293 -17.23 9.57 9.04
C ALA A 293 -15.92 9.03 8.45
N GLY A 294 -15.14 9.90 7.82
CA GLY A 294 -13.90 9.53 7.13
C GLY A 294 -14.07 8.77 5.81
N VAL A 295 -15.29 8.65 5.28
CA VAL A 295 -15.55 8.12 3.94
C VAL A 295 -16.07 9.25 3.06
N TYR A 296 -15.39 9.48 1.94
CA TYR A 296 -15.73 10.50 0.97
C TYR A 296 -16.04 9.86 -0.37
N GLU A 297 -17.09 10.32 -1.02
CA GLU A 297 -17.57 9.84 -2.30
C GLU A 297 -17.47 10.96 -3.33
N LEU A 298 -16.90 10.63 -4.48
CA LEU A 298 -16.81 11.48 -5.66
C LEU A 298 -17.62 10.80 -6.77
N PRO A 299 -18.90 11.16 -6.95
CA PRO A 299 -19.68 10.69 -8.09
C PRO A 299 -19.08 11.20 -9.39
N LEU A 300 -18.73 10.30 -10.29
CA LEU A 300 -18.12 10.60 -11.57
C LEU A 300 -19.17 10.66 -12.69
N PRO A 301 -18.87 11.33 -13.82
CA PRO A 301 -19.77 11.43 -14.98
C PRO A 301 -20.33 10.11 -15.51
N ASN A 302 -19.59 9.00 -15.39
CA ASN A 302 -20.03 7.67 -15.78
C ASN A 302 -20.97 6.99 -14.74
N GLN A 303 -21.46 7.73 -13.76
CA GLN A 303 -22.31 7.25 -12.65
C GLN A 303 -21.60 6.27 -11.70
N LYS A 304 -20.29 6.07 -11.84
CA LYS A 304 -19.48 5.32 -10.87
C LYS A 304 -19.02 6.26 -9.76
N ILE A 305 -18.76 5.71 -8.60
CA ILE A 305 -18.35 6.47 -7.42
C ILE A 305 -16.89 6.13 -7.12
N PHE A 306 -16.01 7.12 -7.20
CA PHE A 306 -14.69 7.01 -6.62
C PHE A 306 -14.77 7.30 -5.12
N THR A 307 -14.27 6.38 -4.31
CA THR A 307 -14.36 6.45 -2.85
C THR A 307 -12.97 6.62 -2.25
N VAL A 308 -12.86 7.59 -1.36
CA VAL A 308 -11.65 7.84 -0.56
C VAL A 308 -12.00 7.61 0.90
N MET A 309 -11.26 6.72 1.55
CA MET A 309 -11.44 6.42 2.98
C MET A 309 -10.19 6.84 3.73
N ILE A 310 -10.35 7.60 4.80
CA ILE A 310 -9.24 7.97 5.68
C ILE A 310 -9.25 7.13 6.94
N ASN A 311 -8.05 6.81 7.41
CA ASN A 311 -7.82 6.15 8.68
C ASN A 311 -6.80 6.96 9.49
N PRO A 312 -7.26 7.81 10.42
CA PRO A 312 -6.40 8.63 11.28
C PRO A 312 -5.60 7.80 12.29
N ALA A 313 -6.04 6.58 12.62
CA ALA A 313 -5.35 5.74 13.60
C ALA A 313 -3.95 5.38 13.10
N ASN A 314 -3.82 5.02 11.81
CA ASN A 314 -2.56 4.61 11.18
C ASN A 314 -2.04 5.60 10.12
N ASN A 315 -2.64 6.80 10.03
CA ASN A 315 -2.27 7.85 9.09
C ASN A 315 -2.39 7.45 7.61
N MET A 316 -3.43 6.73 7.23
CA MET A 316 -3.59 6.19 5.87
C MET A 316 -4.79 6.77 5.13
N VAL A 317 -4.66 6.87 3.81
CA VAL A 317 -5.75 7.04 2.85
C VAL A 317 -5.88 5.74 2.06
N TYR A 318 -7.10 5.30 1.81
CA TYR A 318 -7.43 4.13 0.99
C TYR A 318 -8.33 4.54 -0.17
N LEU A 319 -8.04 4.00 -1.35
CA LEU A 319 -8.78 4.29 -2.56
C LEU A 319 -9.66 3.10 -2.94
N LYS A 320 -10.84 3.41 -3.46
CA LYS A 320 -11.76 2.43 -3.98
C LYS A 320 -12.52 2.97 -5.19
N TYR A 321 -12.79 2.07 -6.11
CA TYR A 321 -13.54 2.23 -7.34
C TYR A 321 -14.43 0.99 -7.56
N PRO A 322 -15.61 1.11 -8.22
CA PRO A 322 -16.54 -0.01 -8.34
C PRO A 322 -15.98 -1.18 -9.17
N ASP A 323 -15.17 -0.88 -10.19
CA ASP A 323 -14.50 -1.90 -10.99
C ASP A 323 -13.15 -2.25 -10.35
N PRO A 324 -12.92 -3.50 -9.89
CA PRO A 324 -11.73 -3.85 -9.14
C PRO A 324 -10.42 -3.84 -9.93
N GLU A 325 -10.50 -3.97 -11.25
CA GLU A 325 -9.34 -4.07 -12.13
C GLU A 325 -8.99 -2.74 -12.82
N THR A 326 -9.74 -1.66 -12.57
CA THR A 326 -9.45 -0.35 -13.18
C THR A 326 -8.14 0.18 -12.62
N GLN A 327 -7.17 0.44 -13.50
CA GLN A 327 -5.87 0.98 -13.13
C GLN A 327 -5.89 2.51 -13.01
N ILE A 328 -4.90 3.06 -12.31
CA ILE A 328 -4.74 4.51 -12.15
C ILE A 328 -4.64 5.19 -13.52
N ILE A 329 -3.87 4.62 -14.45
CA ILE A 329 -3.69 5.20 -15.79
C ILE A 329 -5.01 5.31 -16.58
N GLU A 330 -5.88 4.30 -16.48
CA GLU A 330 -7.18 4.29 -17.15
C GLU A 330 -8.10 5.35 -16.55
N LEU A 331 -8.10 5.43 -15.22
CA LEU A 331 -8.93 6.38 -14.51
C LEU A 331 -8.44 7.82 -14.72
N ASN A 332 -7.13 8.06 -14.75
CA ASN A 332 -6.54 9.36 -15.07
C ASN A 332 -6.84 9.81 -16.50
N HIS A 333 -6.83 8.88 -17.46
CA HIS A 333 -7.20 9.21 -18.84
C HIS A 333 -8.66 9.69 -18.95
N GLN A 334 -9.58 9.10 -18.16
CA GLN A 334 -10.99 9.53 -18.11
C GLN A 334 -11.19 10.78 -17.25
N TYR A 335 -10.43 10.88 -16.16
CA TYR A 335 -10.58 11.88 -15.11
C TYR A 335 -9.21 12.41 -14.67
N PRO A 336 -8.61 13.36 -15.42
CA PRO A 336 -7.25 13.84 -15.18
C PRO A 336 -7.02 14.40 -13.77
N PHE A 337 -8.07 14.93 -13.14
CA PHE A 337 -8.02 15.44 -11.77
C PHE A 337 -7.50 14.41 -10.75
N ILE A 338 -7.69 13.11 -11.01
CA ILE A 338 -7.20 12.04 -10.13
C ILE A 338 -5.68 11.94 -10.20
N GLY A 339 -5.09 11.99 -11.38
CA GLY A 339 -3.63 12.00 -11.49
C GLY A 339 -3.03 13.30 -10.97
N GLU A 340 -3.67 14.44 -11.19
CA GLU A 340 -3.25 15.73 -10.62
C GLU A 340 -3.27 15.71 -9.10
N TRP A 341 -4.35 15.20 -8.50
CA TRP A 341 -4.46 15.04 -7.06
C TRP A 341 -3.41 14.08 -6.51
N LEU A 342 -3.32 12.87 -7.08
CA LEU A 342 -2.31 11.90 -6.66
C LEU A 342 -0.91 12.47 -6.77
N LYS A 343 -0.60 13.26 -7.81
CA LYS A 343 0.71 13.91 -7.97
C LYS A 343 0.97 14.96 -6.88
N ALA A 344 -0.07 15.69 -6.45
CA ALA A 344 0.03 16.69 -5.40
C ALA A 344 0.27 16.05 -4.03
N VAL A 345 -0.37 14.89 -3.75
CA VAL A 345 -0.35 14.27 -2.41
C VAL A 345 0.64 13.10 -2.27
N LEU A 346 1.02 12.46 -3.38
CA LEU A 346 2.06 11.43 -3.44
C LEU A 346 3.40 12.08 -3.78
N PRO A 347 4.01 12.68 -2.76
CA PRO A 347 5.42 12.40 -2.56
C PRO A 347 5.78 12.24 -1.07
N GLN A 348 6.37 11.10 -0.67
CA GLN A 348 7.51 11.18 0.25
C GLN A 348 8.73 11.66 -0.54
N LYS A 349 8.71 12.90 -1.03
CA LYS A 349 9.98 13.58 -1.26
C LYS A 349 10.61 13.68 0.12
N ARG A 350 11.75 13.01 0.32
CA ARG A 350 12.79 13.49 1.23
C ARG A 350 13.13 14.91 0.77
N ALA A 351 12.39 15.89 1.22
CA ALA A 351 12.62 17.29 0.94
C ALA A 351 12.37 18.11 2.21
N PHE A 352 12.82 17.58 3.36
CA PHE A 352 13.34 18.36 4.46
C PHE A 352 14.40 17.49 5.14
N ASN A 353 15.68 17.81 4.90
CA ASN A 353 16.75 17.55 5.85
C ASN A 353 16.53 18.42 7.08
#